data_AF-A0A926I127-F1
#
_entry.id   AF-A0A926I127-F1
#
_cell.length_a   1.000
_cell.length_b   1.000
_cell.length_c   1.000
_cell.angle_alpha   90.00
_cell.angle_beta   90.00
_cell.angle_gamma   90.00
#
_symmetry.space_group_name_H-M   'P 1'
#
loop_
_entity.id
_entity.type
_entity.pdbx_description
1 polymer ?
#
loop_
_entity_poly.entity_id
_entity_poly.type
_entity_poly.pdbx_seq_one_letter_code
_entity_poly.pdbx_strand_id
1 'polypeptide(L)'
;MEDTIEKLFLDSISQEEVLCEIASRFYETIEDLAVSHGVFRRMLWEYESFVAYFAAESEELTPEEDDILLDMKNTLGMALEDYFEAVEDHVIQRIQQEFTHPILEDLRKRGIVLAQPYLHEEQIEEFYPGAFEAYDRLKQRFIEKVFTLSPQKAYKQGEAALARYRNDKGILFDERDFILAYQKGFSREQLWDILAVKFYQAIHYGRRYRLEQLEDEFGVLEDGEEDQVAERDDGVLIPDGDFAIDQFEYVCDLCTEYTGRRVLAAENELGDEAYWTTYQEDFQELIALYLMNHLNQVIQELERDRVEEYESFGKIFGMNAEQRKDPEAILQRCDKINYYLLELNENLWTEFTESRAMQLYQKGESMDQQTKS
;
A
#
# COMPACT_ATOMS: atom_id res chain seq x y z
N MET A 1 -15.32 -43.06 -9.38
CA MET A 1 -14.99 -41.72 -9.90
C MET A 1 -14.80 -40.74 -8.76
N GLU A 2 -15.67 -40.72 -7.76
CA GLU A 2 -15.50 -39.92 -6.53
C GLU A 2 -14.10 -40.07 -5.90
N ASP A 3 -13.69 -41.29 -5.56
CA ASP A 3 -12.35 -41.56 -5.00
C ASP A 3 -11.20 -41.11 -5.93
N THR A 4 -11.43 -41.08 -7.25
CA THR A 4 -10.43 -40.61 -8.21
C THR A 4 -10.29 -39.10 -8.14
N ILE A 5 -11.40 -38.37 -8.05
CA ILE A 5 -11.42 -36.91 -7.95
C ILE A 5 -10.85 -36.48 -6.59
N GLU A 6 -11.25 -37.13 -5.50
CA GLU A 6 -10.67 -36.90 -4.17
C GLU A 6 -9.15 -37.09 -4.19
N LYS A 7 -8.66 -38.15 -4.85
CA LYS A 7 -7.23 -38.38 -5.00
C LYS A 7 -6.52 -37.30 -5.81
N LEU A 8 -7.16 -36.75 -6.86
CA LEU A 8 -6.57 -35.65 -7.63
C LEU A 8 -6.37 -34.40 -6.76
N PHE A 9 -7.34 -34.06 -5.91
CA PHE A 9 -7.18 -33.00 -4.92
C PHE A 9 -6.02 -33.30 -3.96
N LEU A 10 -5.99 -34.49 -3.36
CA LEU A 10 -4.95 -34.88 -2.42
C LEU A 10 -3.54 -34.83 -3.02
N ASP A 11 -3.39 -35.31 -4.26
CA ASP A 11 -2.10 -35.33 -4.96
C ASP A 11 -1.64 -33.93 -5.42
N SER A 12 -2.56 -32.95 -5.47
CA SER A 12 -2.26 -31.57 -5.91
C SER A 12 -1.93 -30.62 -4.75
N ILE A 13 -2.10 -31.06 -3.49
CA ILE A 13 -1.79 -30.25 -2.31
C ILE A 13 -0.38 -30.58 -1.83
N SER A 14 0.53 -29.61 -1.96
CA SER A 14 1.87 -29.70 -1.38
C SER A 14 1.90 -28.98 -0.03
N GLN A 15 1.89 -29.75 1.07
CA GLN A 15 1.96 -29.16 2.41
C GLN A 15 3.22 -28.29 2.61
N GLU A 16 4.33 -28.66 1.98
CA GLU A 16 5.59 -27.92 2.09
C GLU A 16 5.54 -26.58 1.35
N GLU A 17 4.92 -26.55 0.15
CA GLU A 17 4.79 -25.32 -0.63
C GLU A 17 3.88 -24.32 0.08
N VAL A 18 2.72 -24.76 0.58
CA VAL A 18 1.81 -23.89 1.34
C VAL A 18 2.50 -23.28 2.56
N LEU A 19 3.23 -24.10 3.32
CA LEU A 19 3.94 -23.62 4.51
C LEU A 19 5.06 -22.64 4.13
N CYS A 20 5.76 -22.86 3.02
CA CYS A 20 6.77 -21.93 2.52
C CYS A 20 6.15 -20.61 2.06
N GLU A 21 5.01 -20.65 1.37
CA GLU A 21 4.30 -19.45 0.90
C GLU A 21 3.87 -18.57 2.09
N ILE A 22 3.20 -19.18 3.07
CA ILE A 22 2.75 -18.49 4.29
C ILE A 22 3.92 -17.95 5.10
N ALA A 23 4.98 -18.75 5.25
CA ALA A 23 6.18 -18.34 5.94
C ALA A 23 6.85 -17.14 5.24
N SER A 24 6.90 -17.14 3.91
CA SER A 24 7.48 -16.06 3.12
C SER A 24 6.65 -14.78 3.23
N ARG A 25 5.33 -14.87 3.03
CA ARG A 25 4.43 -13.72 3.22
C ARG A 25 4.50 -13.17 4.64
N PHE A 26 4.43 -14.03 5.67
CA PHE A 26 4.54 -13.59 7.06
C PHE A 26 5.87 -12.89 7.34
N TYR A 27 6.99 -13.44 6.84
CA TYR A 27 8.31 -12.82 6.97
C TYR A 27 8.38 -11.46 6.28
N GLU A 28 7.86 -11.34 5.05
CA GLU A 28 7.80 -10.09 4.30
C GLU A 28 7.00 -9.03 5.05
N THR A 29 5.77 -9.35 5.46
CA THR A 29 4.91 -8.42 6.20
C THR A 29 5.54 -7.94 7.51
N ILE A 30 6.17 -8.83 8.30
CA ILE A 30 6.85 -8.42 9.54
C ILE A 30 7.95 -7.41 9.26
N GLU A 31 8.72 -7.62 8.20
CA GLU A 31 9.90 -6.81 7.93
C GLU A 31 9.56 -5.46 7.32
N ASP A 32 8.51 -5.41 6.50
CA ASP A 32 7.96 -4.15 6.00
C ASP A 32 7.44 -3.29 7.16
N LEU A 33 6.76 -3.92 8.13
CA LEU A 33 6.24 -3.25 9.33
C LEU A 33 7.30 -2.94 10.39
N ALA A 34 8.41 -3.69 10.47
CA ALA A 34 9.37 -3.58 11.57
C ALA A 34 10.06 -2.21 11.68
N VAL A 35 9.98 -1.38 10.63
CA VAL A 35 10.54 -0.03 10.62
C VAL A 35 9.67 0.96 11.41
N SER A 36 8.36 0.92 11.23
CA SER A 36 7.41 1.79 11.96
C SER A 36 6.89 1.12 13.24
N HIS A 37 6.74 -0.21 13.22
CA HIS A 37 6.15 -1.01 14.30
C HIS A 37 7.07 -2.17 14.69
N GLY A 38 8.23 -1.85 15.26
CA GLY A 38 9.20 -2.85 15.72
C GLY A 38 8.67 -3.81 16.80
N VAL A 39 7.48 -3.55 17.36
CA VAL A 39 6.78 -4.43 18.32
C VAL A 39 6.50 -5.81 17.74
N PHE A 40 6.05 -5.90 16.49
CA PHE A 40 5.69 -7.18 15.86
C PHE A 40 6.87 -8.14 15.79
N ARG A 41 8.06 -7.64 15.45
CA ARG A 41 9.28 -8.43 15.43
C ARG A 41 9.69 -8.92 16.83
N ARG A 42 9.44 -8.12 17.88
CA ARG A 42 9.73 -8.51 19.27
C ARG A 42 8.78 -9.62 19.72
N MET A 43 7.48 -9.45 19.46
CA MET A 43 6.42 -10.40 19.81
C MET A 43 6.63 -11.79 19.21
N LEU A 44 7.32 -11.93 18.07
CA LEU A 44 7.60 -13.23 17.43
C LEU A 44 8.15 -14.28 18.40
N TRP A 45 8.92 -13.86 19.39
CA TRP A 45 9.61 -14.72 20.34
C TRP A 45 8.82 -14.98 21.63
N GLU A 46 7.70 -14.28 21.81
CA GLU A 46 6.86 -14.33 23.00
C GLU A 46 5.73 -15.34 22.86
N TYR A 47 5.32 -15.63 21.61
CA TYR A 47 4.17 -16.49 21.32
C TYR A 47 4.58 -17.82 20.66
N GLU A 48 3.99 -18.91 21.16
CA GLU A 48 4.24 -20.27 20.66
C GLU A 48 3.40 -20.65 19.44
N SER A 49 2.32 -19.91 19.16
CA SER A 49 1.41 -20.15 18.03
C SER A 49 0.90 -18.86 17.40
N PHE A 50 0.53 -18.91 16.12
CA PHE A 50 -0.11 -17.79 15.43
C PHE A 50 -1.44 -17.40 16.08
N VAL A 51 -2.24 -18.36 16.58
CA VAL A 51 -3.46 -18.04 17.33
C VAL A 51 -3.16 -17.12 18.51
N ALA A 52 -2.13 -17.42 19.29
CA ALA A 52 -1.76 -16.60 20.44
C ALA A 52 -1.14 -15.27 20.01
N TYR A 53 -0.35 -15.26 18.93
CA TYR A 53 0.27 -14.06 18.37
C TYR A 53 -0.77 -13.04 17.86
N PHE A 54 -1.78 -13.49 17.12
CA PHE A 54 -2.85 -12.63 16.60
C PHE A 54 -3.97 -12.34 17.61
N ALA A 55 -4.02 -13.07 18.73
CA ALA A 55 -4.91 -12.78 19.85
C ALA A 55 -4.16 -12.08 21.01
N ALA A 56 -3.00 -11.49 20.71
CA ALA A 56 -2.21 -10.77 21.68
C ALA A 56 -2.94 -9.51 22.12
N GLU A 57 -3.74 -9.61 23.19
CA GLU A 57 -4.19 -8.44 23.95
C GLU A 57 -3.01 -7.98 24.82
N SER A 58 -2.07 -7.25 24.22
CA SER A 58 -0.95 -6.66 24.96
C SER A 58 -1.30 -5.23 25.38
N GLU A 59 -1.06 -4.88 26.65
CA GLU A 59 -1.10 -3.48 27.12
C GLU A 59 -0.09 -2.57 26.37
N GLU A 60 0.82 -3.16 25.57
CA GLU A 60 1.84 -2.45 24.80
C GLU A 60 1.43 -2.09 23.36
N LEU A 61 0.33 -2.65 22.82
CA LEU A 61 -0.10 -2.36 21.45
C LEU A 61 -0.95 -1.08 21.42
N THR A 62 -0.69 -0.23 20.43
CA THR A 62 -1.60 0.88 20.12
C THR A 62 -2.84 0.35 19.39
N PRO A 63 -3.96 1.11 19.36
CA PRO A 63 -5.13 0.73 18.57
C PRO A 63 -4.81 0.51 17.08
N GLU A 64 -3.89 1.29 16.53
CA GLU A 64 -3.38 1.11 15.16
C GLU A 64 -2.63 -0.22 15.01
N GLU A 65 -1.79 -0.59 15.98
CA GLU A 65 -1.06 -1.86 15.93
C GLU A 65 -1.98 -3.08 16.09
N ASP A 66 -3.09 -2.94 16.82
CA ASP A 66 -4.15 -3.96 16.89
C ASP A 66 -4.84 -4.16 15.53
N ASP A 67 -5.18 -3.06 14.84
CA ASP A 67 -5.75 -3.12 13.49
C ASP A 67 -4.78 -3.78 12.49
N ILE A 68 -3.48 -3.43 12.57
CA ILE A 68 -2.43 -4.06 11.75
C ILE A 68 -2.35 -5.57 12.01
N LEU A 69 -2.41 -6.04 13.27
CA LEU A 69 -2.39 -7.48 13.56
C LEU A 69 -3.59 -8.21 12.97
N LEU A 70 -4.76 -7.57 12.98
CA LEU A 70 -5.96 -8.11 12.35
C LEU A 70 -5.76 -8.22 10.83
N ASP A 71 -5.22 -7.19 10.19
CA ASP A 71 -4.94 -7.18 8.76
C ASP A 71 -3.87 -8.20 8.35
N MET A 72 -2.83 -8.38 9.16
CA MET A 72 -1.83 -9.43 8.98
C MET A 72 -2.47 -10.83 9.00
N LYS A 73 -3.35 -11.07 9.98
CA LYS A 73 -4.08 -12.34 10.09
C LYS A 73 -4.97 -12.56 8.87
N ASN A 74 -5.69 -11.54 8.42
CA ASN A 74 -6.55 -11.59 7.25
C ASN A 74 -5.73 -11.86 5.98
N THR A 75 -4.57 -11.20 5.83
CA THR A 75 -3.65 -11.39 4.71
C THR A 75 -3.13 -12.83 4.62
N LEU A 76 -2.78 -13.44 5.77
CA LEU A 76 -2.41 -14.86 5.79
C LEU A 76 -3.59 -15.78 5.49
N GLY A 77 -4.80 -15.42 5.92
CA GLY A 77 -6.04 -16.10 5.58
C GLY A 77 -6.31 -16.11 4.07
N MET A 78 -6.25 -14.93 3.44
CA MET A 78 -6.43 -14.77 2.00
C MET A 78 -5.35 -15.53 1.21
N ALA A 79 -4.08 -15.47 1.63
CA ALA A 79 -3.01 -16.23 1.00
C ALA A 79 -3.26 -17.75 0.99
N LEU A 80 -3.84 -18.28 2.08
CA LEU A 80 -4.24 -19.66 2.18
C LEU A 80 -5.40 -19.98 1.23
N GLU A 81 -6.40 -19.10 1.17
CA GLU A 81 -7.55 -19.24 0.27
C GLU A 81 -7.13 -19.23 -1.19
N ASP A 82 -6.31 -18.25 -1.62
CA ASP A 82 -5.73 -18.15 -2.96
C ASP A 82 -5.04 -19.45 -3.40
N TYR A 83 -4.26 -20.06 -2.49
CA TYR A 83 -3.57 -21.32 -2.78
C TYR A 83 -4.57 -22.45 -3.03
N PHE A 84 -5.60 -22.57 -2.19
CA PHE A 84 -6.59 -23.65 -2.35
C PHE A 84 -7.49 -23.43 -3.57
N GLU A 85 -7.80 -22.19 -3.92
CA GLU A 85 -8.50 -21.86 -5.17
C GLU A 85 -7.65 -22.27 -6.39
N ALA A 86 -6.35 -21.94 -6.38
CA ALA A 86 -5.44 -22.34 -7.46
C ALA A 86 -5.31 -23.87 -7.60
N VAL A 87 -5.33 -24.61 -6.49
CA VAL A 87 -5.35 -26.08 -6.50
C VAL A 87 -6.66 -26.61 -7.10
N GLU A 88 -7.79 -26.01 -6.73
CA GLU A 88 -9.10 -26.40 -7.23
C GLU A 88 -9.20 -26.17 -8.75
N ASP A 89 -8.82 -24.98 -9.21
CA ASP A 89 -8.70 -24.65 -10.64
C ASP A 89 -7.83 -25.67 -11.38
N HIS A 90 -6.68 -26.03 -10.81
CA HIS A 90 -5.77 -27.00 -11.41
C HIS A 90 -6.42 -28.38 -11.55
N VAL A 91 -7.11 -28.85 -10.51
CA VAL A 91 -7.81 -30.14 -10.51
C VAL A 91 -8.96 -30.14 -11.51
N ILE A 92 -9.76 -29.07 -11.56
CA ILE A 92 -10.87 -28.92 -12.51
C ILE A 92 -10.35 -28.94 -13.95
N GLN A 93 -9.30 -28.17 -14.25
CA GLN A 93 -8.66 -28.17 -15.57
C GLN A 93 -8.17 -29.57 -15.95
N ARG A 94 -7.55 -30.28 -15.01
CA ARG A 94 -7.08 -31.65 -15.24
C ARG A 94 -8.23 -32.63 -15.47
N ILE A 95 -9.34 -32.48 -14.74
CA ILE A 95 -10.55 -33.26 -14.97
C ILE A 95 -11.08 -33.03 -16.38
N GLN A 96 -11.18 -31.77 -16.80
CA GLN A 96 -11.66 -31.40 -18.13
C GLN A 96 -10.76 -31.97 -19.25
N GLN A 97 -9.45 -32.02 -19.04
CA GLN A 97 -8.48 -32.52 -20.02
C GLN A 97 -8.38 -34.05 -20.05
N GLU A 98 -8.30 -34.71 -18.89
CA GLU A 98 -7.92 -36.12 -18.78
C GLU A 98 -9.11 -37.03 -18.42
N PHE A 99 -10.12 -36.52 -17.72
CA PHE A 99 -11.17 -37.33 -17.09
C PHE A 99 -12.59 -37.06 -17.60
N THR A 100 -12.79 -36.13 -18.54
CA THR A 100 -14.11 -35.82 -19.12
C THR A 100 -14.81 -37.07 -19.65
N HIS A 101 -14.14 -37.90 -20.46
CA HIS A 101 -14.76 -39.11 -21.02
C HIS A 101 -15.10 -40.15 -19.94
N PRO A 102 -14.18 -40.50 -19.01
CA PRO A 102 -14.50 -41.35 -17.87
C PRO A 102 -15.70 -40.88 -17.03
N ILE A 103 -15.81 -39.58 -16.75
CA ILE A 103 -16.93 -39.00 -15.99
C ILE A 103 -18.23 -39.13 -16.78
N LEU A 104 -18.24 -38.79 -18.07
CA LEU A 104 -19.45 -38.93 -18.90
C LEU A 104 -19.93 -40.39 -18.97
N GLU A 105 -19.02 -41.36 -18.97
CA GLU A 105 -19.39 -42.79 -18.90
C GLU A 105 -19.96 -43.19 -17.52
N ASP A 106 -19.38 -42.68 -16.44
CA ASP A 106 -19.86 -42.92 -15.08
C ASP A 106 -21.27 -42.35 -14.87
N LEU A 107 -21.51 -41.11 -15.34
CA LEU A 107 -22.83 -40.47 -15.34
C LEU A 107 -23.85 -41.28 -16.14
N ARG A 108 -23.47 -41.76 -17.34
CA ARG A 108 -24.34 -42.64 -18.14
C ARG A 108 -24.70 -43.93 -17.41
N LYS A 109 -23.74 -44.55 -16.70
CA LYS A 109 -23.99 -45.75 -15.88
C LYS A 109 -24.93 -45.47 -14.70
N ARG A 110 -24.90 -44.25 -14.15
CA ARG A 110 -25.84 -43.74 -13.14
C ARG A 110 -27.20 -43.31 -13.72
N GLY A 111 -27.39 -43.40 -15.04
CA GLY A 111 -28.64 -43.02 -15.73
C GLY A 111 -28.77 -41.53 -16.03
N ILE A 112 -27.70 -40.75 -15.86
CA ILE A 112 -27.65 -39.32 -16.14
C ILE A 112 -27.07 -39.11 -17.54
N VAL A 113 -27.81 -38.43 -18.41
CA VAL A 113 -27.39 -38.13 -19.78
C VAL A 113 -27.33 -36.61 -19.94
N LEU A 114 -26.11 -36.09 -20.07
CA LEU A 114 -25.90 -34.68 -20.36
C LEU A 114 -26.22 -34.38 -21.83
N ALA A 115 -26.85 -33.23 -22.07
CA ALA A 115 -27.16 -32.77 -23.42
C ALA A 115 -25.90 -32.36 -24.22
N GLN A 116 -24.83 -32.01 -23.52
CA GLN A 116 -23.57 -31.55 -24.09
C GLN A 116 -22.43 -32.54 -23.78
N PRO A 117 -21.44 -32.70 -24.68
CA PRO A 117 -20.34 -33.66 -24.52
C PRO A 117 -19.16 -33.09 -23.71
N TYR A 118 -19.38 -32.05 -22.92
CA TYR A 118 -18.38 -31.42 -22.04
C TYR A 118 -18.99 -31.13 -20.67
N LEU A 119 -18.13 -31.00 -19.67
CA LEU A 119 -18.51 -30.75 -18.27
C LEU A 119 -18.15 -29.32 -17.90
N HIS A 120 -19.11 -28.58 -17.37
CA HIS A 120 -18.84 -27.33 -16.66
C HIS A 120 -18.33 -27.64 -15.25
N GLU A 121 -17.56 -26.71 -14.69
CA GLU A 121 -17.03 -26.78 -13.33
C GLU A 121 -18.12 -27.07 -12.29
N GLU A 122 -19.18 -26.25 -12.28
CA GLU A 122 -20.35 -26.38 -11.39
C GLU A 122 -20.97 -27.80 -11.46
N GLN A 123 -20.93 -28.45 -12.63
CA GLN A 123 -21.47 -29.79 -12.81
C GLN A 123 -20.56 -30.87 -12.22
N ILE A 124 -19.24 -30.66 -12.23
CA ILE A 124 -18.29 -31.61 -11.64
C ILE A 124 -18.50 -31.65 -10.13
N GLU A 125 -18.66 -30.49 -9.51
CA GLU A 125 -18.98 -30.38 -8.08
C GLU A 125 -20.34 -31.00 -7.75
N GLU A 126 -21.40 -30.68 -8.51
CA GLU A 126 -22.75 -31.21 -8.29
C GLU A 126 -22.80 -32.75 -8.36
N PHE A 127 -22.03 -33.37 -9.26
CA PHE A 127 -22.05 -34.82 -9.46
C PHE A 127 -21.14 -35.61 -8.52
N TYR A 128 -20.16 -34.95 -7.91
CA TYR A 128 -19.18 -35.55 -7.00
C TYR A 128 -19.00 -34.75 -5.69
N PRO A 129 -20.09 -34.41 -4.99
CA PRO A 129 -20.04 -33.53 -3.83
C PRO A 129 -19.21 -34.11 -2.68
N GLY A 130 -19.12 -35.44 -2.56
CA GLY A 130 -18.33 -36.08 -1.51
C GLY A 130 -16.83 -35.81 -1.62
N ALA A 131 -16.32 -35.66 -2.85
CA ALA A 131 -14.92 -35.32 -3.09
C ALA A 131 -14.60 -33.86 -2.73
N PHE A 132 -15.47 -32.92 -3.10
CA PHE A 132 -15.34 -31.51 -2.75
C PHE A 132 -15.53 -31.27 -1.25
N GLU A 133 -16.51 -31.91 -0.61
CA GLU A 133 -16.63 -31.88 0.85
C GLU A 133 -15.40 -32.46 1.56
N ALA A 134 -14.77 -33.50 1.00
CA ALA A 134 -13.54 -34.07 1.56
C ALA A 134 -12.37 -33.09 1.43
N TYR A 135 -12.28 -32.40 0.28
CA TYR A 135 -11.33 -31.33 0.02
C TYR A 135 -11.53 -30.15 0.99
N ASP A 136 -12.76 -29.67 1.18
CA ASP A 136 -13.08 -28.60 2.13
C ASP A 136 -12.69 -28.95 3.57
N ARG A 137 -13.01 -30.17 4.01
CA ARG A 137 -12.60 -30.67 5.33
C ARG A 137 -11.09 -30.69 5.48
N LEU A 138 -10.36 -30.97 4.40
CA LEU A 138 -8.90 -30.95 4.39
C LEU A 138 -8.36 -29.52 4.40
N LYS A 139 -8.91 -28.61 3.59
CA LYS A 139 -8.63 -27.16 3.59
C LYS A 139 -8.76 -26.59 5.00
N GLN A 140 -9.89 -26.81 5.66
CA GLN A 140 -10.14 -26.34 7.03
C GLN A 140 -9.14 -26.88 8.04
N ARG A 141 -8.86 -28.20 8.02
CA ARG A 141 -7.84 -28.80 8.89
C ARG A 141 -6.44 -28.24 8.64
N PHE A 142 -6.13 -27.90 7.39
CA PHE A 142 -4.84 -27.35 7.03
C PHE A 142 -4.69 -25.92 7.52
N ILE A 143 -5.72 -25.09 7.35
CA ILE A 143 -5.79 -23.72 7.90
C ILE A 143 -5.60 -23.77 9.43
N GLU A 144 -6.38 -24.61 10.13
CA GLU A 144 -6.25 -24.80 11.58
C GLU A 144 -4.81 -25.18 11.96
N LYS A 145 -4.20 -26.13 11.22
CA LYS A 145 -2.83 -26.58 11.46
C LYS A 145 -1.82 -25.46 11.25
N VAL A 146 -1.96 -24.62 10.23
CA VAL A 146 -1.10 -23.46 10.01
C VAL A 146 -1.16 -22.52 11.21
N PHE A 147 -2.35 -22.20 11.72
CA PHE A 147 -2.48 -21.29 12.85
C PHE A 147 -1.99 -21.87 14.18
N THR A 148 -1.78 -23.18 14.28
CA THR A 148 -1.05 -23.80 15.42
C THR A 148 0.47 -23.68 15.33
N LEU A 149 1.03 -23.22 14.21
CA LEU A 149 2.47 -23.08 14.04
C LEU A 149 3.02 -21.88 14.81
N SER A 150 4.28 -22.00 15.20
CA SER A 150 5.00 -20.93 15.87
C SER A 150 5.34 -19.80 14.89
N PRO A 151 5.00 -18.53 15.21
CA PRO A 151 5.32 -17.38 14.37
C PRO A 151 6.83 -17.24 14.18
N GLN A 152 7.62 -17.48 15.23
CA GLN A 152 9.08 -17.51 15.16
C GLN A 152 9.62 -18.51 14.12
N LYS A 153 9.05 -19.72 14.07
CA LYS A 153 9.48 -20.75 13.12
C LYS A 153 9.08 -20.37 11.70
N ALA A 154 7.86 -19.86 11.51
CA ALA A 154 7.39 -19.37 10.22
C ALA A 154 8.27 -18.23 9.71
N TYR A 155 8.57 -17.24 10.56
CA TYR A 155 9.46 -16.12 10.22
C TYR A 155 10.85 -16.61 9.76
N LYS A 156 11.49 -17.52 10.52
CA LYS A 156 12.80 -18.09 10.13
C LYS A 156 12.75 -18.94 8.86
N GLN A 157 11.64 -19.63 8.64
CA GLN A 157 11.43 -20.40 7.41
C GLN A 157 11.26 -19.46 6.20
N GLY A 158 10.53 -18.36 6.35
CA GLY A 158 10.38 -17.32 5.34
C GLY A 158 11.71 -16.64 5.02
N GLU A 159 12.49 -16.28 6.04
CA GLU A 159 13.84 -15.74 5.89
C GLU A 159 14.73 -16.69 5.06
N ALA A 160 14.71 -17.98 5.40
CA ALA A 160 15.48 -19.00 4.68
C ALA A 160 14.97 -19.22 3.24
N ALA A 161 13.66 -19.15 3.02
CA ALA A 161 13.04 -19.27 1.70
C ALA A 161 13.44 -18.10 0.80
N LEU A 162 13.34 -16.86 1.31
CA LEU A 162 13.77 -15.68 0.59
C LEU A 162 15.28 -15.72 0.29
N ALA A 163 16.10 -16.11 1.26
CA ALA A 163 17.54 -16.25 1.06
C ALA A 163 17.87 -17.28 -0.04
N ARG A 164 17.16 -18.41 -0.09
CA ARG A 164 17.31 -19.41 -1.18
C ARG A 164 16.88 -18.82 -2.52
N TYR A 165 15.72 -18.20 -2.59
CA TYR A 165 15.21 -17.57 -3.81
C TYR A 165 16.21 -16.54 -4.36
N ARG A 166 16.72 -15.66 -3.50
CA ARG A 166 17.73 -14.66 -3.86
C ARG A 166 19.00 -15.31 -4.40
N ASN A 167 19.51 -16.35 -3.74
CA ASN A 167 20.68 -17.10 -4.21
C ASN A 167 20.44 -17.77 -5.57
N ASP A 168 19.30 -18.43 -5.75
CA ASP A 168 18.95 -19.15 -6.98
C ASP A 168 18.78 -18.20 -8.17
N LYS A 169 18.30 -16.98 -7.91
CA LYS A 169 18.10 -15.93 -8.92
C LYS A 169 19.30 -14.99 -9.06
N GLY A 170 20.33 -15.12 -8.22
CA GLY A 170 21.46 -14.20 -8.18
C GLY A 170 21.05 -12.76 -7.84
N ILE A 171 19.99 -12.58 -7.04
CA ILE A 171 19.50 -11.27 -6.60
C ILE A 171 20.33 -10.82 -5.41
N LEU A 172 21.11 -9.75 -5.60
CA LEU A 172 21.90 -9.13 -4.53
C LEU A 172 21.16 -8.00 -3.83
N PHE A 173 20.20 -7.38 -4.52
CA PHE A 173 19.46 -6.22 -4.04
C PHE A 173 18.14 -6.10 -4.82
N ASP A 174 17.03 -5.94 -4.10
CA ASP A 174 15.69 -5.77 -4.68
C ASP A 174 14.99 -4.50 -4.14
N GLU A 175 13.72 -4.29 -4.53
CA GLU A 175 12.94 -3.12 -4.12
C GLU A 175 12.75 -3.04 -2.60
N ARG A 176 12.71 -4.18 -1.89
CA ARG A 176 12.55 -4.18 -0.44
C ARG A 176 13.84 -3.70 0.24
N ASP A 177 15.00 -4.16 -0.24
CA ASP A 177 16.28 -3.67 0.27
C ASP A 177 16.43 -2.15 0.01
N PHE A 178 15.85 -1.64 -1.08
CA PHE A 178 15.78 -0.21 -1.38
C PHE A 178 14.89 0.54 -0.37
N ILE A 179 13.67 0.05 -0.13
CA ILE A 179 12.72 0.67 0.81
C ILE A 179 13.33 0.71 2.22
N LEU A 180 13.97 -0.37 2.66
CA LEU A 180 14.69 -0.39 3.94
C LEU A 180 15.83 0.64 4.01
N ALA A 181 16.56 0.85 2.90
CA ALA A 181 17.59 1.88 2.82
C ALA A 181 16.98 3.29 2.89
N TYR A 182 15.85 3.51 2.21
CA TYR A 182 15.09 4.76 2.28
C TYR A 182 14.63 5.06 3.71
N GLN A 183 13.98 4.09 4.34
CA GLN A 183 13.46 4.20 5.70
C GLN A 183 14.53 4.51 6.74
N LYS A 184 15.72 3.92 6.63
CA LYS A 184 16.80 4.08 7.61
C LYS A 184 17.26 5.53 7.81
N GLY A 185 17.20 6.35 6.75
CA GLY A 185 17.62 7.75 6.79
C GLY A 185 16.45 8.74 6.86
N PHE A 186 15.20 8.27 6.76
CA PHE A 186 14.04 9.15 6.68
C PHE A 186 13.76 9.81 8.03
N SER A 187 13.87 11.14 8.08
CA SER A 187 13.55 11.90 9.30
C SER A 187 12.16 12.50 9.22
N ARG A 188 11.23 11.91 9.96
CA ARG A 188 9.89 12.45 10.10
C ARG A 188 9.91 13.80 10.83
N GLU A 189 10.68 13.92 11.90
CA GLU A 189 10.79 15.15 12.68
C GLU A 189 11.24 16.35 11.82
N GLN A 190 12.22 16.14 10.94
CA GLN A 190 12.71 17.17 10.03
C GLN A 190 11.64 17.64 9.03
N LEU A 191 10.77 16.75 8.55
CA LEU A 191 9.63 17.16 7.73
C LEU A 191 8.64 18.02 8.53
N TRP A 192 8.32 17.62 9.76
CA TRP A 192 7.40 18.39 10.62
C TRP A 192 7.97 19.76 10.97
N ASP A 193 9.28 19.86 11.12
CA ASP A 193 10.00 21.12 11.32
C ASP A 193 9.83 22.07 10.12
N ILE A 194 10.04 21.57 8.90
CA ILE A 194 9.86 22.34 7.65
C ILE A 194 8.40 22.81 7.52
N LEU A 195 7.46 21.89 7.71
CA LEU A 195 6.03 22.18 7.60
C LEU A 195 5.57 23.18 8.66
N ALA A 196 6.05 23.05 9.91
CA ALA A 196 5.72 23.99 10.99
C ALA A 196 6.19 25.41 10.68
N VAL A 197 7.42 25.57 10.18
CA VAL A 197 7.95 26.89 9.78
C VAL A 197 7.11 27.48 8.64
N LYS A 198 6.77 26.69 7.61
CA LYS A 198 5.93 27.16 6.51
C LYS A 198 4.52 27.55 7.00
N PHE A 199 3.92 26.76 7.88
CA PHE A 199 2.60 27.05 8.46
C PHE A 199 2.61 28.35 9.29
N TYR A 200 3.61 28.53 10.15
CA TYR A 200 3.83 29.78 10.87
C TYR A 200 3.97 30.96 9.89
N GLN A 201 4.78 30.82 8.84
CA GLN A 201 4.99 31.89 7.87
C GLN A 201 3.71 32.23 7.09
N ALA A 202 2.90 31.23 6.72
CA ALA A 202 1.63 31.43 6.07
C ALA A 202 0.68 32.28 6.91
N ILE A 203 0.58 32.01 8.21
CA ILE A 203 -0.31 32.76 9.11
C ILE A 203 0.28 34.11 9.49
N HIS A 204 1.56 34.18 9.81
CA HIS A 204 2.19 35.38 10.38
C HIS A 204 2.54 36.44 9.32
N TYR A 205 2.84 36.02 8.09
CA TYR A 205 3.23 36.92 7.00
C TYR A 205 2.29 36.87 5.80
N GLY A 206 1.41 35.87 5.71
CA GLY A 206 0.44 35.75 4.64
C GLY A 206 -0.75 36.69 4.79
N ARG A 207 -1.57 36.74 3.74
CA ARG A 207 -2.82 37.50 3.69
C ARG A 207 -3.95 36.58 3.29
N ARG A 208 -5.14 36.86 3.79
CA ARG A 208 -6.36 36.22 3.32
C ARG A 208 -6.76 36.83 1.98
N TYR A 209 -7.37 36.01 1.15
CA TYR A 209 -7.83 36.40 -0.16
C TYR A 209 -9.22 35.82 -0.42
N ARG A 210 -10.05 36.57 -1.14
CA ARG A 210 -11.34 36.10 -1.65
C ARG A 210 -11.42 36.29 -3.15
N LEU A 211 -12.14 35.41 -3.83
CA LEU A 211 -12.48 35.61 -5.22
C LEU A 211 -13.43 36.82 -5.34
N GLU A 212 -13.12 37.73 -6.24
CA GLU A 212 -14.05 38.77 -6.67
C GLU A 212 -15.25 38.07 -7.31
N GLN A 213 -16.36 38.01 -6.57
CA GLN A 213 -17.64 37.67 -7.15
C GLN A 213 -17.96 38.78 -8.15
N LEU A 214 -17.89 38.45 -9.43
CA LEU A 214 -18.49 39.30 -10.46
C LEU A 214 -19.97 39.40 -10.09
N GLU A 215 -20.48 40.62 -9.87
CA GLU A 215 -21.92 40.83 -9.67
C GLU A 215 -22.64 40.09 -10.80
N ASP A 216 -23.53 39.17 -10.45
CA ASP A 216 -24.30 38.33 -11.37
C ASP A 216 -24.97 39.20 -12.46
N GLU A 217 -24.30 39.36 -13.60
CA GLU A 217 -24.91 39.83 -14.84
C GLU A 217 -25.44 38.64 -15.65
N PHE A 218 -25.88 37.56 -15.00
CA PHE A 218 -26.67 36.51 -15.64
C PHE A 218 -27.83 36.09 -14.75
N GLY A 219 -29.03 36.24 -15.31
CA GLY A 219 -30.28 36.02 -14.60
C GLY A 219 -30.49 34.57 -14.15
N VAL A 220 -31.13 34.47 -12.98
CA VAL A 220 -31.83 33.31 -12.42
C VAL A 220 -32.11 32.22 -13.47
N LEU A 221 -31.34 31.14 -13.42
CA LEU A 221 -31.81 29.84 -13.89
C LEU A 221 -32.36 29.10 -12.67
N GLU A 222 -33.69 28.98 -12.63
CA GLU A 222 -34.37 27.96 -11.84
C GLU A 222 -33.93 26.59 -12.36
N ASP A 223 -33.07 25.90 -11.64
CA ASP A 223 -33.29 24.51 -11.21
C ASP A 223 -32.16 24.08 -10.29
N GLY A 224 -32.54 23.53 -9.14
CA GLY A 224 -31.62 23.16 -8.08
C GLY A 224 -30.95 21.81 -8.32
N GLU A 225 -29.63 21.83 -8.40
CA GLU A 225 -28.75 20.74 -7.97
C GLU A 225 -27.53 21.38 -7.29
N GLU A 226 -27.30 21.05 -6.01
CA GLU A 226 -26.08 21.40 -5.28
C GLU A 226 -24.94 20.48 -5.77
N ASP A 227 -24.15 20.93 -6.74
CA ASP A 227 -22.85 20.34 -7.03
C ASP A 227 -21.75 21.21 -6.39
N GLN A 228 -21.19 20.72 -5.29
CA GLN A 228 -19.94 21.23 -4.71
C GLN A 228 -18.75 20.61 -5.45
N VAL A 229 -18.43 21.16 -6.61
CA VAL A 229 -17.10 21.02 -7.21
C VAL A 229 -16.59 22.45 -7.40
N ALA A 230 -15.48 22.77 -6.76
CA ALA A 230 -14.78 24.03 -7.00
C ALA A 230 -14.37 24.08 -8.48
N GLU A 231 -15.24 24.68 -9.31
CA GLU A 231 -14.88 25.08 -10.66
C GLU A 231 -13.65 25.98 -10.53
N ARG A 232 -12.59 25.61 -11.26
CA ARG A 232 -11.30 26.30 -11.26
C ARG A 232 -11.51 27.65 -11.93
N ASP A 233 -11.95 28.62 -11.14
CA ASP A 233 -12.45 29.90 -11.62
C ASP A 233 -11.34 30.89 -11.96
N ASP A 234 -11.43 31.47 -13.15
CA ASP A 234 -10.60 32.56 -13.71
C ASP A 234 -10.76 33.92 -12.97
N GLY A 235 -11.40 33.92 -11.80
CA GLY A 235 -11.75 35.11 -11.03
C GLY A 235 -10.53 35.91 -10.56
N VAL A 236 -10.73 37.21 -10.32
CA VAL A 236 -9.69 38.07 -9.75
C VAL A 236 -9.63 37.86 -8.25
N LEU A 237 -8.45 37.55 -7.73
CA LEU A 237 -8.24 37.35 -6.30
C LEU A 237 -7.99 38.70 -5.59
N ILE A 238 -8.81 39.05 -4.59
CA ILE A 238 -8.71 40.32 -3.84
C ILE A 238 -8.29 40.06 -2.39
N PRO A 239 -7.38 40.85 -1.81
CA PRO A 239 -7.03 40.75 -0.39
C PRO A 239 -8.24 40.96 0.54
N ASP A 240 -8.39 40.10 1.54
CA ASP A 240 -9.49 40.08 2.50
C ASP A 240 -8.99 40.01 3.96
N GLY A 241 -8.01 40.85 4.26
CA GLY A 241 -7.41 40.96 5.60
C GLY A 241 -6.23 40.03 5.83
N ASP A 242 -5.82 39.95 7.10
CA ASP A 242 -4.69 39.14 7.55
C ASP A 242 -5.22 37.91 8.32
N PHE A 243 -4.44 36.84 8.35
CA PHE A 243 -4.76 35.65 9.13
C PHE A 243 -4.55 35.88 10.63
N ALA A 244 -5.32 35.15 11.43
CA ALA A 244 -5.09 35.05 12.87
C ALA A 244 -5.17 33.58 13.29
N ILE A 245 -4.22 33.11 14.08
CA ILE A 245 -4.09 31.68 14.43
C ILE A 245 -5.31 31.14 15.19
N ASP A 246 -6.03 31.98 15.93
CA ASP A 246 -7.25 31.62 16.64
C ASP A 246 -8.46 31.32 15.73
N GLN A 247 -8.32 31.56 14.43
CA GLN A 247 -9.32 31.23 13.41
C GLN A 247 -9.26 29.76 12.96
N PHE A 248 -8.19 29.03 13.32
CA PHE A 248 -7.93 27.67 12.84
C PHE A 248 -7.82 26.71 14.03
N GLU A 249 -8.62 25.65 14.05
CA GLU A 249 -8.52 24.59 15.06
C GLU A 249 -7.48 23.55 14.62
N TYR A 250 -7.49 23.20 13.34
CA TYR A 250 -6.61 22.24 12.69
C TYR A 250 -5.94 22.84 11.47
N VAL A 251 -4.88 22.19 10.98
CA VAL A 251 -4.15 22.65 9.79
C VAL A 251 -5.04 22.61 8.54
N CYS A 252 -5.93 21.61 8.43
CA CYS A 252 -6.87 21.50 7.31
C CYS A 252 -7.74 22.75 7.11
N ASP A 253 -8.02 23.52 8.17
CA ASP A 253 -8.81 24.75 8.08
C ASP A 253 -8.11 25.84 7.23
N LEU A 254 -6.78 25.81 7.15
CA LEU A 254 -6.00 26.73 6.30
C LEU A 254 -5.87 26.23 4.85
N CYS A 255 -6.01 24.92 4.61
CA CYS A 255 -5.71 24.29 3.32
C CYS A 255 -6.52 24.86 2.15
N THR A 256 -7.77 25.27 2.41
CA THR A 256 -8.67 25.83 1.39
C THR A 256 -8.42 27.31 1.09
N GLU A 257 -7.58 27.98 1.88
CA GLU A 257 -7.27 29.40 1.70
C GLU A 257 -6.29 29.58 0.52
N TYR A 258 -6.51 30.65 -0.26
CA TYR A 258 -5.63 30.98 -1.38
C TYR A 258 -4.31 31.58 -0.89
N THR A 259 -3.21 31.22 -1.54
CA THR A 259 -1.87 31.76 -1.24
C THR A 259 -1.64 33.14 -1.86
N GLY A 260 -2.44 33.52 -2.86
CA GLY A 260 -2.19 34.68 -3.71
C GLY A 260 -1.19 34.45 -4.85
N ARG A 261 -0.63 33.23 -4.99
CA ARG A 261 0.20 32.83 -6.13
C ARG A 261 -0.69 32.27 -7.25
N ARG A 262 -0.47 32.77 -8.47
CA ARG A 262 -1.12 32.28 -9.69
C ARG A 262 -0.21 31.35 -10.46
N VAL A 263 -0.70 30.19 -10.88
CA VAL A 263 -0.06 29.34 -11.89
C VAL A 263 -0.57 29.78 -13.24
N LEU A 264 0.36 30.05 -14.15
CA LEU A 264 0.03 30.39 -15.53
C LEU A 264 -0.10 29.10 -16.34
N ALA A 265 -1.06 29.10 -17.27
CA ALA A 265 -1.20 28.08 -18.29
C ALA A 265 0.16 27.79 -18.96
N ALA A 266 0.52 26.50 -19.07
CA ALA A 266 1.61 26.12 -19.94
C ALA A 266 1.19 26.32 -21.41
N GLU A 267 2.12 26.69 -22.29
CA GLU A 267 1.87 26.71 -23.74
C GLU A 267 1.95 25.27 -24.29
N ASN A 268 1.00 24.42 -23.91
CA ASN A 268 0.91 23.02 -24.33
C ASN A 268 -0.44 22.76 -25.02
N GLU A 269 -0.46 21.82 -25.97
CA GLU A 269 -1.62 21.51 -26.82
C GLU A 269 -2.86 20.99 -26.05
N LEU A 270 -2.72 20.76 -24.75
CA LEU A 270 -3.75 20.24 -23.85
C LEU A 270 -4.62 21.34 -23.21
N GLY A 271 -4.25 22.62 -23.33
CA GLY A 271 -5.11 23.74 -22.91
C GLY A 271 -5.31 23.85 -21.40
N ASP A 272 -4.23 23.76 -20.62
CA ASP A 272 -4.30 23.98 -19.16
C ASP A 272 -4.69 25.44 -18.85
N GLU A 273 -5.70 25.68 -18.02
CA GLU A 273 -6.15 27.02 -17.64
C GLU A 273 -5.36 27.58 -16.44
N ALA A 274 -5.21 28.90 -16.38
CA ALA A 274 -4.41 29.58 -15.35
C ALA A 274 -5.21 29.74 -14.05
N TYR A 275 -4.75 29.13 -12.95
CA TYR A 275 -5.50 29.05 -11.70
C TYR A 275 -4.75 29.66 -10.50
N TRP A 276 -5.47 29.91 -9.40
CA TRP A 276 -4.90 30.38 -8.13
C TRP A 276 -4.58 29.21 -7.21
N THR A 277 -3.36 29.19 -6.66
CA THR A 277 -2.92 28.12 -5.76
C THR A 277 -3.50 28.29 -4.36
N THR A 278 -3.76 27.15 -3.72
CA THR A 278 -4.19 27.06 -2.32
C THR A 278 -3.04 26.63 -1.42
N TYR A 279 -3.17 26.85 -0.10
CA TYR A 279 -2.19 26.35 0.85
C TYR A 279 -2.14 24.81 0.88
N GLN A 280 -3.23 24.13 0.50
CA GLN A 280 -3.22 22.68 0.28
C GLN A 280 -2.12 22.27 -0.71
N GLU A 281 -2.11 22.87 -1.90
CA GLU A 281 -1.12 22.57 -2.94
C GLU A 281 0.31 22.89 -2.47
N ASP A 282 0.51 24.04 -1.82
CA ASP A 282 1.82 24.45 -1.29
C ASP A 282 2.38 23.43 -0.28
N PHE A 283 1.54 22.90 0.63
CA PHE A 283 1.97 21.92 1.61
C PHE A 283 2.16 20.53 1.00
N GLN A 284 1.28 20.09 0.10
CA GLN A 284 1.44 18.83 -0.64
C GLN A 284 2.73 18.83 -1.48
N GLU A 285 3.03 19.94 -2.15
CA GLU A 285 4.27 20.15 -2.90
C GLU A 285 5.50 20.03 -1.98
N LEU A 286 5.46 20.61 -0.77
CA LEU A 286 6.56 20.51 0.18
C LEU A 286 6.80 19.08 0.69
N ILE A 287 5.75 18.31 0.98
CA ILE A 287 5.88 16.91 1.38
C ILE A 287 6.48 16.11 0.22
N ALA A 288 5.93 16.25 -1.00
CA ALA A 288 6.44 15.55 -2.18
C ALA A 288 7.91 15.88 -2.46
N LEU A 289 8.29 17.17 -2.41
CA LEU A 289 9.69 17.59 -2.58
C LEU A 289 10.61 16.99 -1.51
N TYR A 290 10.16 16.91 -0.26
CA TYR A 290 10.94 16.30 0.81
C TYR A 290 11.18 14.80 0.55
N LEU A 291 10.13 14.06 0.18
CA LEU A 291 10.22 12.64 -0.15
C LEU A 291 11.16 12.40 -1.35
N MET A 292 11.02 13.19 -2.42
CA MET A 292 11.87 13.08 -3.61
C MET A 292 13.33 13.45 -3.34
N ASN A 293 13.58 14.47 -2.50
CA ASN A 293 14.93 14.82 -2.09
C ASN A 293 15.57 13.70 -1.27
N HIS A 294 14.82 13.08 -0.36
CA HIS A 294 15.30 11.94 0.41
C HIS A 294 15.58 10.73 -0.49
N LEU A 295 14.70 10.44 -1.44
CA LEU A 295 14.90 9.39 -2.45
C LEU A 295 16.20 9.61 -3.23
N ASN A 296 16.46 10.84 -3.67
CA ASN A 296 17.71 11.20 -4.36
C ASN A 296 18.95 10.99 -3.47
N GLN A 297 18.88 11.31 -2.17
CA GLN A 297 19.98 11.06 -1.24
C GLN A 297 20.26 9.56 -1.10
N VAL A 298 19.21 8.74 -0.97
CA VAL A 298 19.33 7.28 -0.87
C VAL A 298 19.98 6.71 -2.13
N ILE A 299 19.56 7.15 -3.31
CA ILE A 299 20.16 6.74 -4.59
C ILE A 299 21.66 7.07 -4.61
N GLN A 300 22.05 8.28 -4.21
CA GLN A 300 23.44 8.70 -4.17
C GLN A 300 24.28 7.87 -3.17
N GLU A 301 23.71 7.51 -2.03
CA GLU A 301 24.36 6.64 -1.06
C GLU A 301 24.52 5.21 -1.59
N LEU A 302 23.50 4.65 -2.23
CA LEU A 302 23.56 3.31 -2.83
C LEU A 302 24.59 3.24 -3.97
N GLU A 303 24.63 4.25 -4.85
CA GLU A 303 25.64 4.38 -5.92
C GLU A 303 27.07 4.54 -5.37
N ARG A 304 27.24 5.07 -4.15
CA ARG A 304 28.57 5.27 -3.55
C ARG A 304 29.04 4.07 -2.72
N ASP A 305 28.16 3.55 -1.88
CA ASP A 305 28.51 2.66 -0.78
C ASP A 305 28.13 1.19 -1.05
N ARG A 306 27.18 0.95 -1.98
CA ARG A 306 26.62 -0.39 -2.29
C ARG A 306 26.59 -0.66 -3.80
N VAL A 307 27.67 -0.30 -4.50
CA VAL A 307 27.77 -0.30 -5.98
C VAL A 307 27.30 -1.62 -6.62
N GLU A 308 27.88 -2.76 -6.24
CA GLU A 308 27.60 -4.06 -6.89
C GLU A 308 26.13 -4.49 -6.70
N GLU A 309 25.59 -4.23 -5.51
CA GLU A 309 24.21 -4.49 -5.15
C GLU A 309 23.26 -3.60 -5.97
N TYR A 310 23.55 -2.30 -6.05
CA TYR A 310 22.72 -1.36 -6.80
C TYR A 310 22.84 -1.54 -8.33
N GLU A 311 23.98 -2.00 -8.82
CA GLU A 311 24.10 -2.45 -10.21
C GLU A 311 23.24 -3.69 -10.50
N SER A 312 23.17 -4.64 -9.55
CA SER A 312 22.28 -5.80 -9.64
C SER A 312 20.81 -5.37 -9.69
N PHE A 313 20.43 -4.41 -8.85
CA PHE A 313 19.09 -3.81 -8.86
C PHE A 313 18.74 -3.28 -10.25
N GLY A 314 19.62 -2.46 -10.85
CA GLY A 314 19.40 -1.95 -12.20
C GLY A 314 19.21 -3.05 -13.26
N LYS A 315 19.94 -4.18 -13.16
CA LYS A 315 19.79 -5.29 -14.10
C LYS A 315 18.43 -5.97 -13.98
N ILE A 316 17.90 -6.13 -12.76
CA ILE A 316 16.59 -6.75 -12.51
C ILE A 316 15.48 -5.93 -13.19
N PHE A 317 15.55 -4.61 -13.09
CA PHE A 317 14.54 -3.68 -13.64
C PHE A 317 14.91 -3.10 -15.02
N GLY A 318 15.93 -3.68 -15.68
CA GLY A 318 16.36 -3.29 -17.02
C GLY A 318 16.84 -1.83 -17.16
N MET A 319 17.29 -1.21 -16.07
CA MET A 319 17.72 0.19 -16.01
C MET A 319 19.19 0.36 -16.40
N ASN A 320 19.46 1.39 -17.20
CA ASN A 320 20.83 1.83 -17.44
C ASN A 320 21.36 2.71 -16.28
N ALA A 321 22.65 3.04 -16.32
CA ALA A 321 23.30 3.79 -15.23
C ALA A 321 22.77 5.21 -15.02
N GLU A 322 22.23 5.87 -16.05
CA GLU A 322 21.65 7.21 -15.92
C GLU A 322 20.23 7.13 -15.35
N GLN A 323 19.44 6.15 -15.79
CA GLN A 323 18.12 5.87 -15.23
C GLN A 323 18.17 5.50 -13.75
N ARG A 324 19.22 4.81 -13.30
CA ARG A 324 19.41 4.54 -11.86
C ARG A 324 19.66 5.78 -11.03
N LYS A 325 20.16 6.87 -11.61
CA LYS A 325 20.41 8.12 -10.88
C LYS A 325 19.19 9.03 -10.85
N ASP A 326 18.17 8.69 -11.63
CA ASP A 326 16.96 9.47 -11.80
C ASP A 326 15.84 8.89 -10.91
N PRO A 327 15.43 9.59 -9.84
CA PRO A 327 14.33 9.17 -8.99
C PRO A 327 13.06 8.84 -9.78
N GLU A 328 12.70 9.62 -10.80
CA GLU A 328 11.47 9.41 -11.58
C GLU A 328 11.53 8.11 -12.37
N ALA A 329 12.68 7.81 -12.99
CA ALA A 329 12.89 6.58 -13.72
C ALA A 329 12.81 5.33 -12.81
N ILE A 330 13.22 5.44 -11.54
CA ILE A 330 13.04 4.38 -10.55
C ILE A 330 11.56 4.19 -10.24
N LEU A 331 10.84 5.27 -9.91
CA LEU A 331 9.41 5.18 -9.55
C LEU A 331 8.56 4.65 -10.72
N GLN A 332 8.94 4.92 -11.97
CA GLN A 332 8.26 4.38 -13.14
C GLN A 332 8.49 2.88 -13.38
N ARG A 333 9.53 2.29 -12.79
CA ARG A 333 9.95 0.89 -13.06
C ARG A 333 9.86 -0.03 -11.86
N CYS A 334 9.73 0.54 -10.68
CA CYS A 334 9.74 -0.15 -9.40
C CYS A 334 8.43 0.12 -8.69
N ASP A 335 7.43 -0.72 -9.00
CA ASP A 335 6.05 -0.57 -8.52
C ASP A 335 5.96 -0.57 -6.99
N LYS A 336 6.78 -1.39 -6.30
CA LYS A 336 6.74 -1.46 -4.83
C LYS A 336 7.29 -0.19 -4.20
N ILE A 337 8.38 0.36 -4.76
CA ILE A 337 8.96 1.62 -4.26
C ILE A 337 7.97 2.77 -4.49
N ASN A 338 7.36 2.82 -5.68
CA ASN A 338 6.37 3.85 -6.02
C ASN A 338 5.14 3.78 -5.10
N TYR A 339 4.57 2.59 -4.93
CA TYR A 339 3.45 2.37 -4.03
C TYR A 339 3.78 2.80 -2.59
N TYR A 340 4.94 2.37 -2.07
CA TYR A 340 5.40 2.75 -0.74
C TYR A 340 5.48 4.28 -0.54
N LEU A 341 6.00 5.02 -1.53
CA LEU A 341 6.11 6.48 -1.41
C LEU A 341 4.76 7.20 -1.54
N LEU A 342 3.83 6.67 -2.34
CA LEU A 342 2.47 7.19 -2.43
C LEU A 342 1.73 7.03 -1.10
N GLU A 343 1.76 5.82 -0.53
CA GLU A 343 1.15 5.54 0.78
C GLU A 343 1.78 6.39 1.89
N LEU A 344 3.13 6.49 1.90
CA LEU A 344 3.83 7.36 2.85
C LEU A 344 3.38 8.81 2.69
N ASN A 345 3.26 9.33 1.47
CA ASN A 345 2.79 10.69 1.22
C ASN A 345 1.37 10.93 1.74
N GLU A 346 0.43 10.01 1.48
CA GLU A 346 -0.96 10.09 1.95
C GLU A 346 -1.05 10.09 3.47
N ASN A 347 -0.29 9.21 4.13
CA ASN A 347 -0.24 9.12 5.60
C ASN A 347 0.33 10.40 6.21
N LEU A 348 1.46 10.90 5.67
CA LEU A 348 2.08 12.15 6.11
C LEU A 348 1.15 13.35 5.92
N TRP A 349 0.42 13.41 4.80
CA TRP A 349 -0.55 14.47 4.52
C TRP A 349 -1.72 14.44 5.51
N THR A 350 -2.30 13.27 5.74
CA THR A 350 -3.42 13.09 6.66
C THR A 350 -3.03 13.53 8.06
N GLU A 351 -1.92 13.03 8.57
CA GLU A 351 -1.44 13.37 9.90
C GLU A 351 -1.08 14.85 10.06
N PHE A 352 -0.50 15.45 9.01
CA PHE A 352 -0.20 16.88 9.01
C PHE A 352 -1.48 17.72 9.07
N THR A 353 -2.49 17.40 8.26
CA THR A 353 -3.74 18.16 8.20
C THR A 353 -4.59 18.05 9.47
N GLU A 354 -4.55 16.89 10.14
CA GLU A 354 -5.20 16.65 11.42
C GLU A 354 -4.44 17.21 12.62
N SER A 355 -3.24 17.76 12.41
CA SER A 355 -2.46 18.39 13.48
C SER A 355 -3.15 19.66 14.00
N ARG A 356 -3.06 19.89 15.32
CA ARG A 356 -3.61 21.09 15.96
C ARG A 356 -2.87 22.35 15.49
N ALA A 357 -3.59 23.28 14.87
CA ALA A 357 -3.01 24.48 14.26
C ALA A 357 -2.13 25.28 15.23
N MET A 358 -2.63 25.53 16.45
CA MET A 358 -1.91 26.31 17.46
C MET A 358 -0.57 25.67 17.86
N GLN A 359 -0.52 24.33 17.99
CA GLN A 359 0.71 23.64 18.38
C GLN A 359 1.76 23.74 17.27
N LEU A 360 1.34 23.54 16.03
CA LEU A 360 2.21 23.62 14.87
C LEU A 360 2.71 25.06 14.64
N TYR A 361 1.85 26.06 14.82
CA TYR A 361 2.21 27.48 14.74
C TYR A 361 3.29 27.85 15.77
N GLN A 362 3.12 27.46 17.03
CA GLN A 362 4.10 27.74 18.10
C GLN A 362 5.45 27.06 17.82
N LYS A 363 5.42 25.83 17.31
CA LYS A 363 6.63 25.13 16.87
C LYS A 363 7.34 25.92 15.78
N GLY A 364 6.62 26.31 14.73
CA GLY A 364 7.16 27.09 13.62
C GLY A 364 7.74 28.45 14.05
N GLU A 365 7.03 29.18 14.92
CA GLU A 365 7.49 30.46 15.47
C GLU A 365 8.84 30.30 16.20
N SER A 366 8.93 29.29 17.07
CA SER A 366 10.16 29.05 17.84
C SER A 366 11.37 28.74 16.93
N MET A 367 11.15 28.00 15.84
CA MET A 367 12.19 27.61 14.89
C MET A 367 12.63 28.77 13.99
N ASP A 368 11.68 29.57 13.51
CA ASP A 368 11.97 30.76 12.69
C ASP A 368 12.79 31.80 13.50
N GLN A 369 12.50 31.93 14.80
CA GLN A 369 13.26 32.80 15.70
C GLN A 369 14.69 32.29 15.97
N GLN A 370 14.88 30.98 16.15
CA GLN A 370 16.22 30.39 16.34
C GLN A 370 17.11 30.52 15.10
N THR A 371 16.53 30.54 13.91
CA THR A 371 17.29 30.67 12.65
C THR A 371 17.75 32.11 12.39
N LYS A 372 17.12 33.09 13.06
CA LYS A 372 17.42 34.53 12.95
C LYS A 372 18.38 35.04 14.04
N SER A 373 18.68 34.24 15.06
CA SER A 373 19.65 34.52 16.13
C SER A 373 21.02 33.92 15.83
#